data_AF-A0AAU0S5C5-F1
#
_entry.id   AF-A0AAU0S5C5-F1
#
_cell.length_a   1.000
_cell.length_b   1.000
_cell.length_c   1.000
_cell.angle_alpha   90.00
_cell.angle_beta   90.00
_cell.angle_gamma   90.00
#
_symmetry.space_group_name_H-M   'P 1'
#
loop_
_entity.id
_entity.type
_entity.pdbx_description
1 polymer ?
#
loop_
_entity_poly.entity_id
_entity_poly.type
_entity_poly.pdbx_seq_one_letter_code
_entity_poly.pdbx_strand_id
1 'polypeptide(L)'
;MTTLKLTLPDELAQRARSAGLLTDAAIGTLLEDAIRRDAGRHLLAVGLRLQTANFAPMSDEELVAEVNAVRAARRAGNTSN
;
A
#
# COMPACT_ATOMS: atom_id res chain seq x y z
N MET A 1 -14.40 10.58 -14.87
CA MET A 1 -13.17 11.25 -15.35
C MET A 1 -12.80 12.31 -14.34
N THR A 2 -11.50 12.47 -14.06
CA THR A 2 -10.98 13.41 -13.04
C THR A 2 -9.94 14.30 -13.71
N THR A 3 -9.97 15.60 -13.42
CA THR A 3 -9.02 16.57 -13.96
C THR A 3 -7.92 16.86 -12.94
N LEU A 4 -6.67 16.77 -13.39
CA LEU A 4 -5.49 17.11 -12.58
C LEU A 4 -4.86 18.40 -13.12
N LYS A 5 -4.67 19.39 -12.25
CA LYS A 5 -3.86 20.59 -12.55
C LYS A 5 -2.57 20.51 -11.75
N LEU A 6 -1.45 20.74 -12.43
CA LEU A 6 -0.11 20.60 -11.88
C LEU A 6 0.75 21.79 -12.29
N THR A 7 1.61 22.23 -11.37
CA THR A 7 2.63 23.25 -11.61
C THR A 7 3.97 22.56 -11.57
N LEU A 8 4.74 22.67 -12.67
CA LEU A 8 6.07 22.09 -12.80
C LEU A 8 7.07 23.21 -13.07
N PRO A 9 8.34 23.06 -12.66
CA PRO A 9 9.42 23.89 -13.17
C PRO A 9 9.46 23.83 -14.70
N ASP A 10 9.68 24.97 -15.35
CA ASP A 10 9.61 25.09 -16.82
C ASP A 10 10.54 24.10 -17.54
N GLU A 11 11.76 23.93 -17.05
CA GLU A 11 12.71 22.96 -17.62
C GLU A 11 12.20 21.52 -17.54
N LEU A 12 11.57 21.15 -16.42
CA LEU A 12 11.00 19.83 -16.25
C LEU A 12 9.78 19.63 -17.16
N ALA A 13 8.91 20.64 -17.25
CA ALA A 13 7.75 20.61 -18.12
C ALA A 13 8.17 20.43 -19.59
N GLN A 14 9.20 21.15 -20.03
CA GLN A 14 9.71 21.06 -21.39
C GLN A 14 10.28 19.67 -21.68
N ARG A 15 11.11 19.12 -20.79
CA ARG A 15 11.66 17.77 -20.94
C ARG A 15 10.58 16.69 -20.95
N ALA A 16 9.62 16.78 -20.03
CA ALA A 16 8.51 15.83 -19.94
C ALA A 16 7.62 15.90 -21.20
N ARG A 17 7.38 17.12 -21.72
CA ARG A 17 6.64 17.32 -22.97
C ARG A 17 7.38 16.71 -24.16
N SER A 18 8.68 16.97 -24.30
CA SER A 18 9.49 16.37 -25.38
C SER A 18 9.55 14.85 -25.32
N ALA A 19 9.43 14.28 -24.12
CA ALA A 19 9.36 12.84 -23.91
C ALA A 19 7.95 12.24 -24.08
N GLY A 20 6.94 13.06 -24.42
CA GLY A 20 5.55 12.61 -24.56
C GLY A 20 4.85 12.26 -23.24
N LEU A 21 5.45 12.60 -22.09
CA LEU A 21 4.96 12.22 -20.77
C LEU A 21 3.81 13.10 -20.26
N LEU A 22 3.56 14.27 -20.88
CA LEU A 22 2.48 15.18 -20.49
C LEU A 22 1.18 14.95 -21.28
N THR A 23 0.91 13.71 -21.65
CA THR A 23 -0.38 13.29 -22.25
C THR A 23 -1.22 12.57 -21.19
N ASP A 24 -2.54 12.63 -21.30
CA ASP A 24 -3.45 11.99 -20.34
C ASP A 24 -3.14 10.49 -20.16
N ALA A 25 -2.85 9.79 -21.26
CA ALA A 25 -2.52 8.37 -21.23
C ALA A 25 -1.17 8.09 -20.54
N ALA A 26 -0.14 8.89 -20.83
CA ALA A 26 1.18 8.72 -20.21
C ALA A 26 1.15 9.07 -18.72
N ILE A 27 0.45 10.15 -18.34
CA ILE A 27 0.25 10.52 -16.93
C ILE A 27 -0.54 9.43 -16.20
N GLY A 28 -1.60 8.89 -16.81
CA GLY A 28 -2.35 7.77 -16.23
C GLY A 28 -1.45 6.56 -15.94
N THR A 29 -0.64 6.16 -16.91
CA THR A 29 0.33 5.05 -16.76
C THR A 29 1.35 5.34 -15.65
N LEU A 30 1.89 6.57 -15.60
CA LEU A 30 2.84 6.99 -14.56
C LEU A 30 2.23 6.90 -13.15
N LEU A 31 0.94 7.25 -13.00
CA LEU A 31 0.23 7.17 -11.73
C LEU A 31 0.01 5.71 -11.30
N GLU A 32 -0.43 4.84 -12.22
CA GLU A 32 -0.59 3.41 -11.94
C GLU A 32 0.72 2.75 -11.51
N ASP A 33 1.80 3.04 -12.22
CA ASP A 33 3.15 2.56 -11.89
C ASP A 33 3.60 3.05 -10.52
N ALA A 34 3.34 4.33 -10.20
CA ALA A 34 3.69 4.91 -8.91
C ALA A 34 2.92 4.22 -7.77
N ILE A 35 1.63 3.96 -7.95
CA ILE A 35 0.78 3.24 -6.98
C ILE A 35 1.30 1.82 -6.77
N ARG A 36 1.62 1.09 -7.84
CA ARG A 36 2.16 -0.27 -7.75
C ARG A 36 3.50 -0.30 -7.01
N ARG A 37 4.40 0.65 -7.30
CA ARG A 37 5.68 0.77 -6.59
C ARG A 37 5.48 1.09 -5.12
N ASP A 38 4.52 1.94 -4.78
CA ASP A 38 4.22 2.29 -3.39
C ASP A 38 3.73 1.07 -2.59
N ALA A 39 2.84 0.26 -3.17
CA ALA A 39 2.41 -0.99 -2.55
C ALA A 39 3.59 -1.93 -2.27
N GLY A 40 4.52 -2.05 -3.22
CA GLY A 40 5.76 -2.83 -3.03
C GLY A 40 6.65 -2.27 -1.90
N ARG A 41 6.82 -0.95 -1.83
CA ARG A 41 7.59 -0.32 -0.74
C ARG A 41 6.93 -0.55 0.62
N HIS A 42 5.60 -0.46 0.70
CA HIS A 42 4.87 -0.71 1.94
C HIS A 42 5.07 -2.15 2.42
N LEU A 43 4.95 -3.12 1.51
CA LEU A 43 5.20 -4.53 1.82
C LEU A 43 6.62 -4.76 2.36
N LEU A 44 7.62 -4.19 1.70
CA LEU A 44 9.02 -4.30 2.15
C LEU A 44 9.24 -3.66 3.52
N ALA A 45 8.61 -2.51 3.80
CA ALA A 45 8.69 -1.86 5.10
C ALA A 45 8.05 -2.69 6.22
N VAL A 46 6.92 -3.35 5.94
CA VAL A 46 6.31 -4.32 6.86
C VAL A 46 7.24 -5.51 7.07
N GLY A 47 7.79 -6.08 6.00
CA GLY A 47 8.75 -7.19 6.09
C GLY A 47 9.96 -6.88 6.98
N LEU A 48 10.53 -5.68 6.85
CA LEU A 48 11.63 -5.24 7.72
C LEU A 48 11.21 -5.15 9.19
N ARG A 49 10.02 -4.61 9.48
CA ARG A 49 9.47 -4.57 10.84
C ARG A 49 9.25 -5.97 11.42
N LEU A 50 8.76 -6.90 10.61
CA LEU A 50 8.56 -8.29 11.03
C LEU A 50 9.88 -8.99 11.33
N GLN A 51 10.90 -8.76 10.50
CA GLN A 51 12.24 -9.32 10.71
C GLN A 51 12.88 -8.82 12.01
N THR A 52 12.70 -7.54 12.36
CA THR A 52 13.31 -6.96 13.56
C THR A 52 12.52 -7.23 14.85
N ALA A 53 11.25 -7.62 14.75
CA ALA A 53 10.39 -7.87 15.89
C ALA A 53 10.71 -9.16 16.67
N ASN A 54 11.60 -10.01 16.15
CA ASN A 54 12.11 -11.23 16.80
C ASN A 54 11.00 -12.03 17.52
N PHE A 55 9.95 -12.39 16.77
CA PHE A 55 8.81 -13.10 17.31
C PHE A 55 9.24 -14.45 17.92
N ALA A 56 8.71 -14.74 19.11
CA ALA A 56 8.84 -16.09 19.66
C ALA A 56 8.16 -17.09 18.71
N PRO A 57 8.79 -18.23 18.43
CA PRO A 57 8.15 -19.28 17.64
C PRO A 57 6.88 -19.73 18.35
N MET A 58 5.81 -19.92 17.58
CA MET A 58 4.50 -20.37 18.04
C MET A 58 4.09 -21.56 17.17
N SER A 59 3.46 -22.57 17.75
CA SER A 59 2.94 -23.70 16.98
C SER A 59 1.69 -23.30 16.18
N ASP A 60 1.38 -24.06 15.13
CA ASP A 60 0.15 -23.82 14.36
C ASP A 60 -1.11 -23.99 15.23
N GLU A 61 -1.10 -24.93 16.19
CA GLU A 61 -2.20 -25.15 17.13
C GLU A 61 -2.40 -23.94 18.06
N GLU A 62 -1.31 -23.40 18.60
CA GLU A 62 -1.34 -22.20 19.45
C GLU A 62 -1.85 -20.98 18.68
N LEU A 63 -1.41 -20.81 17.43
CA LEU A 63 -1.87 -19.74 16.55
C LEU A 63 -3.37 -19.85 16.24
N VAL A 64 -3.85 -21.06 15.94
CA VAL A 64 -5.28 -21.31 15.67
C VAL A 64 -6.12 -21.02 16.92
N ALA A 65 -5.64 -21.42 18.11
CA ALA A 65 -6.33 -21.14 19.37
C ALA A 65 -6.49 -19.63 19.61
N GLU A 66 -5.41 -18.86 19.44
CA GLU A 66 -5.41 -17.40 19.60
C GLU A 66 -6.36 -16.71 18.60
N VAL A 67 -6.28 -17.08 17.31
CA VAL A 67 -7.16 -16.52 16.27
C VAL A 67 -8.64 -16.82 16.57
N ASN A 68 -8.95 -18.02 17.05
CA ASN A 68 -10.31 -18.41 17.41
C ASN A 68 -10.83 -17.61 18.60
N ALA A 69 -10.01 -17.39 19.62
CA ALA A 69 -10.37 -16.59 20.79
C ALA A 69 -10.70 -15.14 20.40
N VAL A 70 -9.84 -14.50 19.58
CA VAL A 70 -10.08 -13.13 19.09
C VAL A 70 -11.35 -13.05 18.25
N ARG A 71 -11.60 -14.02 17.36
CA ARG A 71 -12.83 -14.07 16.54
C ARG A 71 -14.07 -14.28 17.40
N ALA A 72 -14.01 -15.11 18.43
CA ALA A 72 -15.12 -15.32 19.37
C ALA A 72 -15.44 -14.03 20.14
N ALA A 73 -14.42 -13.35 20.67
CA ALA A 73 -14.58 -12.07 21.36
C ALA A 73 -15.21 -10.99 20.47
N ARG A 74 -14.76 -10.88 19.21
CA ARG A 74 -15.35 -9.94 18.22
C ARG A 74 -16.83 -10.23 17.95
N ARG A 75 -17.21 -11.50 17.80
CA ARG A 75 -18.61 -11.89 17.58
C ARG A 75 -19.49 -11.57 18.78
N ALA A 76 -19.00 -11.84 19.98
CA ALA A 76 -19.72 -11.52 21.21
C ALA A 76 -19.88 -10.00 21.40
N GLY A 77 -18.84 -9.20 21.13
CA GLY A 77 -18.91 -7.74 21.21
C GLY A 77 -19.81 -7.09 20.16
N ASN A 78 -19.97 -7.71 18.99
CA ASN A 78 -20.85 -7.22 17.91
C ASN A 78 -22.32 -7.61 18.10
N THR A 79 -22.66 -8.31 19.19
CA THR A 79 -24.05 -8.66 19.58
C THR A 79 -24.64 -7.63 20.57
N SER A 80 -23.87 -6.60 20.95
CA SER A 80 -24.29 -5.57 21.92
C SER A 80 -24.49 -4.17 21.32
N ASN A 81 -24.79 -4.05 20.02
CA ASN A 81 -25.17 -2.77 19.39
C ASN A 81 -26.32 -2.93 18.40
#